data_AF-A0A1G7A5X5-F1
#
_entry.id   AF-A0A1G7A5X5-F1
#
_cell.length_a   1.000
_cell.length_b   1.000
_cell.length_c   1.000
_cell.angle_alpha   90.00
_cell.angle_beta   90.00
_cell.angle_gamma   90.00
#
_symmetry.space_group_name_H-M   'P 1'
#
loop_
_entity.id
_entity.type
_entity.pdbx_description
1 polymer ?
#
loop_
_entity_poly.entity_id
_entity_poly.type
_entity_poly.pdbx_seq_one_letter_code
_entity_poly.pdbx_strand_id
1 'polypeptide(L)'
;MVSVMKRDLSAKKGQLSVMKDRLSVKEHALSLKIRRRKRKPKGDLRMEQSVKGRLLDGYDRTHDRNGVSGERLAERLATLASVGKTEDGGVDRPGFSEEEKRAKQQVVEWMRGAGMDVRMDGAGNVIGRLNGEAGGPAFVTGSHLDSVPNGGNFDGPLGVLSSLEMVEAWRETGYVPPVPVEVVVFSEEEGSRFGAGVMGSRAMTGKIGDGELDGLMDFAGRTFREVIGTYGSTPEEFLAAARRPDEIGFYTELHIEQGKLLEQADLPAGIVKGIAGLAGLHIVFRGEAGHAGNTPMIGRRDPIVAAGRFVHDVSTLPSEIGDTAVATVGKLTVSPNGSNVIPGQVELTVDIRDLDKEKRDALVLKVRETAERCAEEQDAEIAISQLSSVDPAPVSDEIRDELRDVFMEEGIEPMELMSGAGHDAMNFAPMAMIFVRSQGGISHNPAEWTDLNDCVMGVHLLKRFAERRMEKMARANED
;
A
#
# COMPACT_ATOMS: atom_id res chain seq x y z
N MET A 1 51.36 -26.94 -48.52
CA MET A 1 51.44 -25.83 -47.54
C MET A 1 50.68 -24.56 -47.98
N VAL A 2 50.83 -24.06 -49.21
CA VAL A 2 50.20 -22.78 -49.65
C VAL A 2 48.66 -22.82 -49.74
N SER A 3 48.06 -23.99 -50.02
CA SER A 3 46.58 -24.15 -50.11
C SER A 3 45.86 -24.08 -48.76
N VAL A 4 46.50 -24.55 -47.68
CA VAL A 4 45.94 -24.54 -46.32
C VAL A 4 45.97 -23.13 -45.73
N MET A 5 47.07 -22.38 -45.94
CA MET A 5 47.17 -20.98 -45.53
C MET A 5 46.12 -20.08 -46.21
N LYS A 6 45.78 -20.32 -47.49
CA LYS A 6 44.75 -19.53 -48.19
C LYS A 6 43.34 -19.76 -47.64
N ARG A 7 43.02 -20.97 -47.17
CA ARG A 7 41.73 -21.27 -46.53
C ARG A 7 41.60 -20.63 -45.15
N ASP A 8 42.67 -20.65 -44.34
CA ASP A 8 42.69 -19.98 -43.03
C ASP A 8 42.59 -18.45 -43.14
N LEU A 9 43.23 -17.84 -44.14
CA LEU A 9 43.12 -16.41 -44.42
C LEU A 9 41.72 -16.00 -44.89
N SER A 10 41.03 -16.87 -45.64
CA SER A 10 39.64 -16.67 -46.06
C SER A 10 38.67 -16.74 -44.88
N ALA A 11 38.82 -17.76 -44.02
CA ALA A 11 38.00 -17.93 -42.82
C ALA A 11 38.18 -16.78 -41.81
N LYS A 12 39.42 -16.31 -41.60
CA LYS A 12 39.71 -15.15 -40.75
C LYS A 12 39.17 -13.84 -41.33
N LYS A 13 39.16 -13.66 -42.66
CA LYS A 13 38.51 -12.50 -43.30
C LYS A 13 36.99 -12.53 -43.14
N GLY A 14 36.37 -13.71 -43.24
CA GLY A 14 34.94 -13.89 -42.98
C GLY A 14 34.55 -13.53 -41.54
N GLN A 15 35.30 -14.01 -40.55
CA GLN A 15 35.07 -13.66 -39.14
C GLN A 15 35.28 -12.16 -38.85
N LEU A 16 36.28 -11.52 -39.48
CA LEU A 16 36.49 -10.08 -39.34
C LEU A 16 35.34 -9.25 -39.95
N SER A 17 34.75 -9.72 -41.05
CA SER A 17 33.59 -9.07 -41.69
C SER A 17 32.36 -9.11 -40.76
N VAL A 18 32.06 -10.28 -40.18
CA VAL A 18 30.93 -10.45 -39.27
C VAL A 18 31.11 -9.65 -37.98
N MET A 19 32.34 -9.51 -37.47
CA MET A 19 32.63 -8.63 -36.34
C MET A 19 32.46 -7.15 -36.68
N LYS A 20 32.84 -6.71 -37.88
CA LYS A 20 32.62 -5.33 -38.34
C LYS A 20 31.15 -5.00 -38.51
N ASP A 21 30.35 -5.93 -39.01
CA ASP A 21 28.90 -5.73 -39.14
C ASP A 21 28.21 -5.67 -37.76
N ARG A 22 28.63 -6.50 -36.79
CA ARG A 22 28.13 -6.42 -35.41
C ARG A 22 28.56 -5.15 -34.67
N LEU A 23 29.74 -4.60 -34.97
CA LEU A 23 30.20 -3.31 -34.46
C LEU A 23 29.41 -2.14 -35.08
N SER A 24 29.15 -2.18 -36.39
CA SER A 24 28.33 -1.20 -37.11
C SER A 24 26.89 -1.12 -36.58
N VAL A 25 26.25 -2.27 -36.33
CA VAL A 25 24.89 -2.32 -35.75
C VAL A 25 24.88 -1.79 -34.30
N LYS A 26 25.92 -2.08 -33.51
CA LYS A 26 26.05 -1.52 -32.15
C LYS A 26 26.31 -0.01 -32.16
N GLU A 27 27.11 0.51 -33.10
CA GLU A 27 27.34 1.95 -33.26
C GLU A 27 26.09 2.69 -33.75
N HIS A 28 25.26 2.07 -34.60
CA HIS A 28 23.97 2.63 -35.00
C HIS A 28 22.95 2.66 -33.85
N ALA A 29 22.89 1.59 -33.04
CA ALA A 29 22.05 1.55 -31.84
C ALA A 29 22.53 2.53 -30.75
N LEU A 30 23.84 2.74 -30.62
CA LEU A 30 24.41 3.74 -29.72
C LEU A 30 24.18 5.17 -30.22
N SER A 31 24.27 5.40 -31.53
CA SER A 31 23.97 6.69 -32.18
C SER A 31 22.49 7.08 -32.02
N LEU A 32 21.56 6.12 -32.07
CA LEU A 32 20.14 6.33 -31.77
C LEU A 32 19.88 6.60 -30.28
N LYS A 33 20.59 5.93 -29.37
CA LYS A 33 20.54 6.21 -27.92
C LYS A 33 21.17 7.56 -27.54
N ILE A 34 22.22 7.99 -28.25
CA ILE A 34 22.92 9.26 -28.01
C ILE A 34 22.18 10.44 -28.69
N ARG A 35 21.46 10.22 -29.80
CA ARG A 35 20.57 11.24 -30.39
C ARG A 35 19.34 11.56 -29.53
N ARG A 36 18.90 10.65 -28.64
CA ARG A 36 17.90 10.95 -27.60
C ARG A 36 18.45 11.71 -26.38
N ARG A 37 19.75 12.01 -26.32
CA ARG A 37 20.40 12.73 -25.20
C ARG A 37 21.20 13.98 -25.61
N LYS A 38 20.67 14.78 -26.54
CA LYS A 38 21.15 16.16 -26.73
C LYS A 38 20.25 17.14 -25.97
N ARG A 39 20.71 17.50 -24.76
CA ARG A 39 20.23 18.65 -23.97
C ARG A 39 20.27 19.93 -24.83
N LYS A 40 19.11 20.58 -24.98
CA LYS A 40 19.04 22.01 -25.33
C LYS A 40 19.49 22.83 -24.10
N PRO A 41 20.30 23.89 -24.25
CA PRO A 41 20.62 24.76 -23.13
C PRO A 41 19.66 25.96 -23.06
N LYS A 42 19.31 26.29 -21.81
CA LYS A 42 18.75 27.55 -21.28
C LYS A 42 17.26 27.83 -21.49
N GLY A 43 16.54 27.81 -20.37
CA GLY A 43 15.38 28.67 -20.12
C GLY A 43 14.03 27.98 -19.93
N ASP A 44 13.94 26.84 -19.24
CA ASP A 44 12.63 26.27 -18.90
C ASP A 44 12.22 26.69 -17.48
N LEU A 45 11.41 27.75 -17.41
CA LEU A 45 10.25 27.74 -16.53
C LEU A 45 9.42 26.52 -16.97
N ARG A 46 9.68 25.34 -16.39
CA ARG A 46 8.76 24.21 -16.55
C ARG A 46 7.43 24.69 -16.00
N MET A 47 6.46 24.95 -16.86
CA MET A 47 5.08 24.99 -16.41
C MET A 47 4.82 23.62 -15.80
N GLU A 48 4.59 23.58 -14.49
CA GLU A 48 4.17 22.39 -13.79
C GLU A 48 2.93 21.85 -14.51
N GLN A 49 3.03 20.69 -15.14
CA GLN A 49 1.86 20.05 -15.72
C GLN A 49 0.93 19.69 -14.56
N SER A 50 -0.34 20.13 -14.65
CA SER A 50 -1.37 19.71 -13.70
C SER A 50 -1.46 18.17 -13.61
N VAL A 51 -1.88 17.64 -12.46
CA VAL A 51 -2.08 16.19 -12.26
C VAL A 51 -2.95 15.59 -13.37
N LYS A 52 -4.08 16.23 -13.72
CA LYS A 52 -4.94 15.81 -14.85
C LYS A 52 -4.17 15.75 -16.16
N GLY A 53 -3.39 16.79 -16.47
CA GLY A 53 -2.59 16.86 -17.68
C GLY A 53 -1.54 15.75 -17.77
N ARG A 54 -0.90 15.40 -16.65
CA ARG A 54 0.07 14.29 -16.59
C ARG A 54 -0.63 12.92 -16.69
N LEU A 55 -1.80 12.75 -16.09
CA LEU A 55 -2.60 11.51 -16.20
C LEU A 55 -3.07 11.24 -17.63
N LEU A 56 -3.50 12.28 -18.34
CA LEU A 56 -3.97 12.16 -19.72
C LEU A 56 -2.82 12.07 -20.74
N ASP A 57 -1.58 12.39 -20.35
CA ASP A 57 -0.42 12.26 -21.22
C ASP A 57 -0.08 10.78 -21.43
N GLY A 58 -0.22 10.30 -22.67
CA GLY A 58 0.01 8.89 -23.00
C GLY A 58 -1.12 7.93 -22.60
N TYR A 59 -2.28 8.44 -22.19
CA TYR A 59 -3.46 7.61 -21.95
C TYR A 59 -4.00 7.01 -23.25
N ASP A 60 -4.15 5.69 -23.28
CA ASP A 60 -4.77 4.96 -24.38
C ASP A 60 -6.30 4.95 -24.20
N ARG A 61 -6.98 5.79 -24.98
CA ARG A 61 -8.45 5.90 -24.98
C ARG A 61 -9.17 4.63 -25.41
N THR A 62 -8.48 3.62 -25.95
CA THR A 62 -9.12 2.31 -26.21
C THR A 62 -9.50 1.58 -24.91
N HIS A 63 -8.96 2.02 -23.76
CA HIS A 63 -9.38 1.55 -22.44
C HIS A 63 -10.73 2.14 -21.98
N ASP A 64 -11.25 3.18 -22.63
CA ASP A 64 -12.59 3.71 -22.41
C ASP A 64 -13.63 2.77 -23.04
N ARG A 65 -14.01 1.71 -22.30
CA ARG A 65 -14.98 0.70 -22.74
C ARG A 65 -15.92 0.31 -21.62
N ASN A 66 -17.07 -0.29 -21.99
CA ASN A 66 -18.05 -0.81 -21.03
C ASN A 66 -18.49 0.23 -19.97
N GLY A 67 -18.59 1.50 -20.36
CA GLY A 67 -18.99 2.63 -19.49
C GLY A 67 -17.87 3.24 -18.63
N VAL A 68 -16.69 2.61 -18.58
CA VAL A 68 -15.53 3.15 -17.85
C VAL A 68 -14.92 4.31 -18.65
N SER A 69 -14.60 5.41 -17.96
CA SER A 69 -14.02 6.62 -18.54
C SER A 69 -12.75 7.04 -17.78
N GLY A 70 -11.60 6.92 -18.44
CA GLY A 70 -10.32 7.42 -17.94
C GLY A 70 -10.29 8.93 -17.78
N GLU A 71 -10.98 9.69 -18.63
CA GLU A 71 -11.05 11.15 -18.50
C GLU A 71 -11.80 11.58 -17.23
N ARG A 72 -12.91 10.92 -16.89
CA ARG A 72 -13.65 11.15 -15.64
C ARG A 72 -12.82 10.76 -14.42
N LEU A 73 -12.15 9.60 -14.46
CA LEU A 73 -11.27 9.16 -13.38
C LEU A 73 -10.10 10.14 -13.17
N ALA A 74 -9.45 10.57 -14.25
CA ALA A 74 -8.34 11.52 -14.19
C ALA A 74 -8.76 12.89 -13.64
N GLU A 75 -9.95 13.37 -14.00
CA GLU A 75 -10.49 14.61 -13.46
C GLU A 75 -10.78 14.53 -11.97
N ARG A 76 -11.38 13.43 -11.52
CA ARG A 76 -11.67 13.20 -10.10
C ARG A 76 -10.40 13.04 -9.27
N LEU A 77 -9.42 12.26 -9.74
CA LEU A 77 -8.12 12.11 -9.11
C LEU A 77 -7.41 13.47 -8.98
N ALA A 78 -7.36 14.26 -10.06
CA ALA A 78 -6.75 15.59 -10.02
C ALA A 78 -7.50 16.58 -9.11
N THR A 79 -8.82 16.46 -9.02
CA THR A 79 -9.63 17.27 -8.11
C THR A 79 -9.29 16.93 -6.66
N LEU A 80 -9.26 15.65 -6.30
CA LEU A 80 -8.88 15.23 -4.95
C LEU A 80 -7.42 15.58 -4.62
N ALA A 81 -6.49 15.43 -5.57
CA ALA A 81 -5.09 15.85 -5.40
C ALA A 81 -4.92 17.35 -5.07
N SER A 82 -5.90 18.20 -5.44
CA SER A 82 -5.87 19.61 -5.07
C SER A 82 -6.29 19.88 -3.61
N VAL A 83 -6.98 18.94 -2.98
CA VAL A 83 -7.46 19.05 -1.60
C VAL A 83 -6.39 18.52 -0.65
N GLY A 84 -5.76 19.44 0.08
CA GLY A 84 -4.60 19.13 0.94
C GLY A 84 -3.26 19.21 0.20
N LYS A 85 -3.21 19.81 -0.99
CA LYS A 85 -1.98 19.91 -1.79
C LYS A 85 -0.84 20.58 -1.01
N THR A 86 0.32 19.94 -0.97
CA THR A 86 1.56 20.49 -0.37
C THR A 86 2.41 21.24 -1.41
N GLU A 87 3.43 21.97 -0.94
CA GLU A 87 4.38 22.67 -1.82
C GLU A 87 5.17 21.73 -2.72
N ASP A 88 5.45 20.50 -2.25
CA ASP A 88 6.18 19.47 -3.00
C ASP A 88 5.30 18.71 -4.02
N GLY A 89 4.01 19.05 -4.10
CA GLY A 89 3.05 18.40 -5.00
C GLY A 89 2.43 17.11 -4.46
N GLY A 90 2.61 16.82 -3.17
CA GLY A 90 1.96 15.74 -2.45
C GLY A 90 0.64 16.19 -1.81
N VAL A 91 0.15 15.38 -0.89
CA VAL A 91 -1.09 15.63 -0.13
C VAL A 91 -0.82 15.54 1.37
N ASP A 92 -1.36 16.48 2.12
CA ASP A 92 -1.47 16.44 3.58
C ASP A 92 -2.95 16.56 3.93
N ARG A 93 -3.57 15.40 4.19
CA ARG A 93 -4.99 15.27 4.51
C ARG A 93 -5.19 14.32 5.69
N PRO A 94 -4.83 14.72 6.92
CA PRO A 94 -4.98 13.86 8.09
C PRO A 94 -6.46 13.50 8.33
N GLY A 95 -6.75 12.35 8.93
CA GLY A 95 -8.13 11.98 9.23
C GLY A 95 -8.79 12.96 10.21
N PHE A 96 -10.10 13.16 10.01
CA PHE A 96 -10.93 14.15 10.69
C PHE A 96 -10.43 15.60 10.56
N SER A 97 -9.62 15.92 9.55
CA SER A 97 -9.24 17.29 9.19
C SER A 97 -10.34 17.96 8.37
N GLU A 98 -10.26 19.29 8.23
CA GLU A 98 -11.15 20.01 7.31
C GLU A 98 -10.84 19.66 5.85
N GLU A 99 -9.58 19.36 5.52
CA GLU A 99 -9.16 18.87 4.21
C GLU A 99 -9.83 17.53 3.88
N GLU A 100 -9.81 16.56 4.79
CA GLU A 100 -10.49 15.27 4.62
C GLU A 100 -12.00 15.46 4.46
N LYS A 101 -12.60 16.31 5.31
CA LYS A 101 -14.01 16.64 5.24
C LYS A 101 -14.41 17.21 3.88
N ARG A 102 -13.62 18.12 3.30
CA ARG A 102 -13.85 18.66 1.94
C ARG A 102 -13.71 17.58 0.87
N ALA A 103 -12.71 16.70 0.97
CA ALA A 103 -12.52 15.61 0.02
C ALA A 103 -13.73 14.64 0.05
N LYS A 104 -14.17 14.26 1.25
CA LYS A 104 -15.39 13.46 1.46
C LYS A 104 -16.63 14.16 0.90
N GLN A 105 -16.82 15.45 1.16
CA GLN A 105 -17.94 16.22 0.60
C GLN A 105 -17.94 16.20 -0.94
N GLN A 106 -16.78 16.33 -1.58
CA GLN A 106 -16.68 16.24 -3.03
C GLN A 106 -17.08 14.86 -3.55
N VAL A 107 -16.65 13.78 -2.88
CA VAL A 107 -17.04 12.41 -3.24
C VAL A 107 -18.53 12.16 -2.99
N VAL A 108 -19.12 12.71 -1.92
CA VAL A 108 -20.58 12.65 -1.66
C VAL A 108 -21.36 13.24 -2.83
N GLU A 109 -20.93 14.37 -3.38
CA GLU A 109 -21.57 14.98 -4.56
C GLU A 109 -21.50 14.06 -5.77
N TRP A 110 -20.35 13.44 -6.03
CA TRP A 110 -20.21 12.51 -7.15
C TRP A 110 -21.00 11.22 -6.95
N MET A 111 -21.03 10.64 -5.75
CA MET A 111 -21.86 9.47 -5.43
C MET A 111 -23.35 9.76 -5.66
N ARG A 112 -23.86 10.91 -5.19
CA ARG A 112 -25.24 11.34 -5.46
C ARG A 112 -25.48 11.55 -6.96
N GLY A 113 -24.51 12.15 -7.66
CA GLY A 113 -24.53 12.32 -9.10
C GLY A 113 -24.59 11.01 -9.88
N ALA A 114 -23.99 9.94 -9.35
CA ALA A 114 -24.05 8.57 -9.85
C ALA A 114 -25.35 7.83 -9.50
N GLY A 115 -26.27 8.47 -8.75
CA GLY A 115 -27.57 7.90 -8.36
C GLY A 115 -27.55 7.08 -7.07
N MET A 116 -26.50 7.20 -6.25
CA MET A 116 -26.41 6.51 -4.96
C MET A 116 -27.12 7.30 -3.85
N ASP A 117 -27.71 6.58 -2.89
CA ASP A 117 -28.16 7.15 -1.61
C ASP A 117 -26.96 7.25 -0.66
N VAL A 118 -26.68 8.44 -0.13
CA VAL A 118 -25.42 8.71 0.58
C VAL A 118 -25.68 9.11 2.03
N ARG A 119 -25.05 8.37 2.95
CA ARG A 119 -25.04 8.63 4.40
C ARG A 119 -23.61 8.73 4.94
N MET A 120 -23.47 9.32 6.11
CA MET A 120 -22.24 9.27 6.91
C MET A 120 -22.57 8.63 8.25
N ASP A 121 -21.75 7.68 8.70
CA ASP A 121 -21.94 7.03 10.01
C ASP A 121 -21.25 7.80 11.15
N GLY A 122 -21.41 7.33 12.39
CA GLY A 122 -20.79 7.96 13.55
C GLY A 122 -19.25 7.88 13.56
N ALA A 123 -18.67 6.99 12.76
CA ALA A 123 -17.21 6.92 12.57
C ALA A 123 -16.69 7.88 11.50
N GLY A 124 -17.58 8.68 10.88
CA GLY A 124 -17.23 9.62 9.82
C GLY A 124 -17.02 8.94 8.46
N ASN A 125 -17.33 7.65 8.34
CA ASN A 125 -17.26 6.95 7.06
C ASN A 125 -18.39 7.45 6.17
N VAL A 126 -18.09 7.68 4.88
CA VAL A 126 -19.12 8.01 3.88
C VAL A 126 -19.53 6.73 3.17
N ILE A 127 -20.82 6.45 3.11
CA ILE A 127 -21.37 5.27 2.43
C ILE A 127 -22.35 5.72 1.37
N GLY A 128 -22.00 5.51 0.11
CA GLY A 128 -22.93 5.58 -1.02
C GLY A 128 -23.52 4.20 -1.28
N ARG A 129 -24.85 4.07 -1.30
CA ARG A 129 -25.57 2.82 -1.55
C ARG A 129 -26.32 2.88 -2.87
N LEU A 130 -26.09 1.91 -3.72
CA LEU A 130 -26.91 1.61 -4.90
C LEU A 130 -27.74 0.36 -4.61
N ASN A 131 -29.07 0.46 -4.77
CA ASN A 131 -29.93 -0.70 -4.61
C ASN A 131 -29.73 -1.67 -5.80
N GLY A 132 -29.73 -2.96 -5.50
CA GLY A 132 -29.75 -4.01 -6.51
C GLY A 132 -31.17 -4.42 -6.90
N GLU A 133 -31.29 -5.43 -7.75
CA GLU A 133 -32.56 -6.07 -8.12
C GLU A 133 -33.27 -6.66 -6.89
N ALA A 134 -32.50 -7.27 -5.98
CA ALA A 134 -32.97 -7.76 -4.69
C ALA A 134 -32.32 -7.00 -3.52
N GLY A 135 -32.95 -7.10 -2.35
CA GLY A 135 -32.33 -6.72 -1.08
C GLY A 135 -31.31 -7.77 -0.61
N GLY A 136 -30.79 -7.59 0.60
CA GLY A 136 -29.85 -8.52 1.23
C GLY A 136 -28.51 -7.88 1.61
N PRO A 137 -27.53 -8.72 1.99
CA PRO A 137 -26.18 -8.28 2.31
C PRO A 137 -25.55 -7.53 1.14
N ALA A 138 -24.88 -6.41 1.40
CA ALA A 138 -24.28 -5.60 0.35
C ALA A 138 -22.94 -6.17 -0.13
N PHE A 139 -22.66 -6.01 -1.43
CA PHE A 139 -21.30 -6.02 -1.95
C PHE A 139 -20.68 -4.66 -1.67
N VAL A 140 -19.66 -4.63 -0.81
CA VAL A 140 -19.02 -3.40 -0.37
C VAL A 140 -17.68 -3.25 -1.06
N THR A 141 -17.39 -2.04 -1.53
CA THR A 141 -16.08 -1.69 -2.06
C THR A 141 -15.70 -0.28 -1.66
N GLY A 142 -14.43 0.02 -1.55
CA GLY A 142 -14.00 1.32 -1.07
C GLY A 142 -12.52 1.34 -0.74
N SER A 143 -12.12 2.42 -0.10
CA SER A 143 -10.80 2.64 0.51
C SER A 143 -10.91 3.91 1.35
N HIS A 144 -9.83 4.67 1.50
CA HIS A 144 -9.74 5.88 2.32
C HIS A 144 -9.48 7.15 1.50
N LEU A 145 -9.59 8.30 2.15
CA LEU A 145 -9.23 9.61 1.58
C LEU A 145 -8.28 10.43 2.46
N ASP A 146 -8.05 10.02 3.70
CA ASP A 146 -6.96 10.57 4.50
C ASP A 146 -5.60 10.12 3.94
N SER A 147 -4.55 10.84 4.32
CA SER A 147 -3.17 10.57 3.90
C SER A 147 -2.20 10.68 5.07
N VAL A 148 -1.02 10.07 4.92
CA VAL A 148 0.17 10.51 5.66
C VAL A 148 0.58 11.96 5.34
N PRO A 149 1.40 12.61 6.20
CA PRO A 149 1.95 13.92 5.91
C PRO A 149 2.80 13.90 4.64
N ASN A 150 2.50 14.81 3.70
CA ASN A 150 3.17 14.90 2.40
C ASN A 150 3.14 13.57 1.62
N GLY A 151 2.01 12.86 1.70
CA GLY A 151 1.75 11.62 0.98
C GLY A 151 1.52 11.82 -0.53
N GLY A 152 1.17 10.71 -1.18
CA GLY A 152 0.91 10.66 -2.61
C GLY A 152 -0.50 11.10 -3.00
N ASN A 153 -0.83 10.95 -4.29
CA ASN A 153 -2.11 11.35 -4.86
C ASN A 153 -3.07 10.16 -5.11
N PHE A 154 -2.61 8.92 -4.91
CA PHE A 154 -3.31 7.69 -5.32
C PHE A 154 -3.63 6.76 -4.16
N ASP A 155 -2.77 6.73 -3.14
CA ASP A 155 -2.93 5.98 -1.88
C ASP A 155 -4.23 6.34 -1.15
N GLY A 156 -5.23 5.45 -1.21
CA GLY A 156 -6.63 5.72 -0.84
C GLY A 156 -7.53 6.20 -2.00
N PRO A 157 -7.38 7.43 -2.53
CA PRO A 157 -8.27 7.99 -3.55
C PRO A 157 -8.47 7.12 -4.77
N LEU A 158 -7.46 6.34 -5.19
CA LEU A 158 -7.62 5.45 -6.34
C LEU A 158 -8.68 4.38 -6.06
N GLY A 159 -8.69 3.78 -4.87
CA GLY A 159 -9.69 2.77 -4.51
C GLY A 159 -11.10 3.35 -4.50
N VAL A 160 -11.29 4.45 -3.78
CA VAL A 160 -12.58 5.15 -3.69
C VAL A 160 -13.11 5.54 -5.08
N LEU A 161 -12.26 6.15 -5.91
CA LEU A 161 -12.67 6.61 -7.23
C LEU A 161 -12.85 5.48 -8.23
N SER A 162 -12.12 4.37 -8.09
CA SER A 162 -12.32 3.18 -8.91
C SER A 162 -13.66 2.50 -8.61
N SER A 163 -14.02 2.39 -7.32
CA SER A 163 -15.32 1.89 -6.89
C SER A 163 -16.47 2.76 -7.39
N LEU A 164 -16.31 4.09 -7.35
CA LEU A 164 -17.31 5.02 -7.90
C LEU A 164 -17.37 4.96 -9.44
N GLU A 165 -16.24 4.83 -10.11
CA GLU A 165 -16.17 4.70 -11.57
C GLU A 165 -16.84 3.42 -12.07
N MET A 166 -16.70 2.31 -11.33
CA MET A 166 -17.45 1.07 -11.57
C MET A 166 -18.96 1.31 -11.54
N VAL A 167 -19.47 2.05 -10.55
CA VAL A 167 -20.90 2.38 -10.43
C VAL A 167 -21.37 3.28 -11.59
N GLU A 168 -20.58 4.28 -11.97
CA GLU A 168 -20.89 5.14 -13.13
C GLU A 168 -20.91 4.34 -14.43
N ALA A 169 -19.98 3.40 -14.61
CA ALA A 169 -19.94 2.53 -15.78
C ALA A 169 -21.18 1.63 -15.88
N TRP A 170 -21.67 1.10 -14.75
CA TRP A 170 -22.93 0.35 -14.73
C TRP A 170 -24.12 1.22 -15.10
N ARG A 171 -24.16 2.46 -14.59
CA ARG A 171 -25.21 3.41 -14.93
C ARG A 171 -25.22 3.73 -16.42
N GLU A 172 -24.07 3.95 -17.04
CA GLU A 172 -23.96 4.22 -18.48
C GLU A 172 -24.34 3.01 -19.35
N THR A 173 -24.06 1.80 -18.88
CA THR A 173 -24.37 0.55 -19.60
C THR A 173 -25.76 -0.01 -19.30
N GLY A 174 -26.47 0.57 -18.32
CA GLY A 174 -27.77 0.08 -17.86
C GLY A 174 -27.70 -1.22 -17.06
N TYR A 175 -26.53 -1.56 -16.53
CA TYR A 175 -26.37 -2.72 -15.65
C TYR A 175 -27.04 -2.45 -14.30
N VAL A 176 -27.84 -3.40 -13.82
CA VAL A 176 -28.46 -3.38 -12.50
C VAL A 176 -27.83 -4.51 -11.67
N PRO A 177 -27.16 -4.21 -10.56
CA PRO A 177 -26.58 -5.24 -9.71
C PRO A 177 -27.64 -6.18 -9.13
N PRO A 178 -27.38 -7.49 -9.00
CA PRO A 178 -28.38 -8.42 -8.44
C PRO A 178 -28.53 -8.29 -6.92
N VAL A 179 -27.53 -7.74 -6.23
CA VAL A 179 -27.53 -7.44 -4.79
C VAL A 179 -27.18 -5.96 -4.57
N PRO A 180 -27.48 -5.38 -3.38
CA PRO A 180 -27.10 -3.99 -3.11
C PRO A 180 -25.59 -3.79 -3.16
N VAL A 181 -25.15 -2.63 -3.65
CA VAL A 181 -23.73 -2.24 -3.69
C VAL A 181 -23.51 -1.02 -2.81
N GLU A 182 -22.44 -1.04 -2.03
CA GLU A 182 -22.02 0.12 -1.24
C GLU A 182 -20.59 0.52 -1.61
N VAL A 183 -20.41 1.80 -1.93
CA VAL A 183 -19.08 2.43 -2.05
C VAL A 183 -18.80 3.17 -0.74
N VAL A 184 -17.71 2.81 -0.07
CA VAL A 184 -17.35 3.35 1.25
C VAL A 184 -16.06 4.17 1.15
N VAL A 185 -16.06 5.31 1.85
CA VAL A 185 -14.86 6.06 2.19
C VAL A 185 -14.63 5.92 3.68
N PHE A 186 -13.61 5.16 4.07
CA PHE A 186 -13.23 5.01 5.47
C PHE A 186 -12.51 6.25 5.99
N SER A 187 -12.53 6.40 7.31
CA SER A 187 -11.88 7.51 8.02
C SER A 187 -10.65 7.01 8.77
N GLU A 188 -9.57 7.77 8.72
CA GLU A 188 -8.33 7.51 9.47
C GLU A 188 -7.83 6.07 9.23
N GLU A 189 -7.58 5.76 7.96
CA GLU A 189 -6.94 4.51 7.56
C GLU A 189 -5.45 4.56 7.89
N GLU A 190 -4.79 5.68 7.58
CA GLU A 190 -3.34 5.81 7.64
C GLU A 190 -2.82 5.83 9.09
N GLY A 191 -3.70 6.18 10.02
CA GLY A 191 -3.33 6.42 11.42
C GLY A 191 -2.40 7.62 11.59
N SER A 192 -2.33 8.51 10.60
CA SER A 192 -1.41 9.64 10.56
C SER A 192 -1.66 10.65 11.68
N ARG A 193 -2.89 10.69 12.22
CA ARG A 193 -3.26 11.61 13.28
C ARG A 193 -3.05 11.04 14.67
N PHE A 194 -3.52 9.81 14.91
CA PHE A 194 -3.56 9.20 16.24
C PHE A 194 -2.54 8.09 16.47
N GLY A 195 -1.77 7.70 15.44
CA GLY A 195 -0.90 6.53 15.49
C GLY A 195 -1.68 5.21 15.52
N ALA A 196 -2.98 5.25 15.20
CA ALA A 196 -3.87 4.11 15.11
C ALA A 196 -4.63 4.20 13.77
N GLY A 197 -4.33 3.27 12.86
CA GLY A 197 -4.93 3.24 11.52
C GLY A 197 -6.19 2.38 11.44
N VAL A 198 -6.75 2.32 10.23
CA VAL A 198 -7.97 1.59 9.83
C VAL A 198 -9.14 1.82 10.80
N MET A 199 -9.23 3.01 11.41
CA MET A 199 -10.16 3.25 12.51
C MET A 199 -11.62 3.19 12.04
N GLY A 200 -11.90 3.78 10.88
CA GLY A 200 -13.24 3.80 10.29
C GLY A 200 -13.77 2.40 9.97
N SER A 201 -12.94 1.55 9.36
CA SER A 201 -13.33 0.17 9.04
C SER A 201 -13.41 -0.71 10.28
N ARG A 202 -12.54 -0.51 11.28
CA ARG A 202 -12.66 -1.18 12.59
C ARG A 202 -13.94 -0.78 13.30
N ALA A 203 -14.32 0.50 13.28
CA ALA A 203 -15.58 0.96 13.86
C ALA A 203 -16.78 0.31 13.17
N MET A 204 -16.81 0.33 11.83
CA MET A 204 -17.87 -0.29 11.04
C MET A 204 -18.02 -1.80 11.30
N THR A 205 -16.91 -2.49 11.55
CA THR A 205 -16.88 -3.95 11.80
C THR A 205 -16.95 -4.32 13.28
N GLY A 206 -17.10 -3.34 14.18
CA GLY A 206 -17.18 -3.57 15.63
C GLY A 206 -15.88 -4.07 16.26
N LYS A 207 -14.73 -3.75 15.66
CA LYS A 207 -13.38 -4.18 16.07
C LYS A 207 -12.60 -3.13 16.86
N ILE A 208 -13.26 -2.08 17.35
CA ILE A 208 -12.67 -1.15 18.31
C ILE A 208 -12.81 -1.74 19.72
N GLY A 209 -11.70 -1.84 20.45
CA GLY A 209 -11.69 -2.40 21.79
C GLY A 209 -12.25 -1.45 22.85
N ASP A 210 -12.71 -2.03 23.97
CA ASP A 210 -13.17 -1.26 25.13
C ASP A 210 -12.05 -0.34 25.66
N GLY A 211 -12.36 0.96 25.79
CA GLY A 211 -11.41 1.97 26.29
C GLY A 211 -10.26 2.30 25.33
N GLU A 212 -10.21 1.71 24.14
CA GLU A 212 -9.14 1.96 23.16
C GLU A 212 -9.09 3.44 22.76
N LEU A 213 -10.25 4.07 22.56
CA LEU A 213 -10.37 5.47 22.15
C LEU A 213 -9.92 6.46 23.24
N ASP A 214 -9.98 6.07 24.52
CA ASP A 214 -9.70 6.97 25.65
C ASP A 214 -8.21 7.32 25.76
N GLY A 215 -7.34 6.42 25.26
CA GLY A 215 -5.89 6.59 25.27
C GLY A 215 -5.35 7.37 24.06
N LEU A 216 -6.18 7.65 23.06
CA LEU A 216 -5.72 8.25 21.80
C LEU A 216 -5.57 9.77 21.93
N MET A 217 -4.38 10.24 21.54
CA MET A 217 -4.04 11.66 21.45
C MET A 217 -3.42 11.95 20.08
N ASP A 218 -3.81 13.06 19.46
CA ASP A 218 -3.20 13.50 18.21
C ASP A 218 -1.82 14.15 18.43
N PHE A 219 -1.10 14.40 17.34
CA PHE A 219 0.21 15.06 17.36
C PHE A 219 0.21 16.48 17.98
N ALA A 220 -0.96 17.10 18.15
CA ALA A 220 -1.13 18.40 18.82
C ALA A 220 -1.55 18.25 20.30
N GLY A 221 -1.61 17.02 20.82
CA GLY A 221 -1.99 16.71 22.19
C GLY A 221 -3.50 16.78 22.45
N ARG A 222 -4.33 16.81 21.40
CA ARG A 222 -5.79 16.75 21.53
C ARG A 222 -6.25 15.31 21.69
N THR A 223 -7.19 15.08 22.57
CA THR A 223 -7.81 13.77 22.76
C THR A 223 -8.69 13.40 21.56
N PHE A 224 -8.87 12.10 21.31
CA PHE A 224 -9.80 11.62 20.27
C PHE A 224 -11.20 12.22 20.43
N ARG A 225 -11.71 12.32 21.66
CA ARG A 225 -13.01 12.93 21.98
C ARG A 225 -13.11 14.39 21.50
N GLU A 226 -12.07 15.19 21.70
CA GLU A 226 -12.07 16.59 21.25
C GLU A 226 -12.04 16.72 19.73
N VAL A 227 -11.27 15.85 19.07
CA VAL A 227 -11.16 15.83 17.61
C VAL A 227 -12.47 15.42 16.97
N ILE A 228 -13.02 14.27 17.35
CA ILE A 228 -14.27 13.75 16.78
C ILE A 228 -15.45 14.68 17.09
N GLY A 229 -15.45 15.31 18.28
CA GLY A 229 -16.41 16.35 18.65
C GLY A 229 -16.36 17.58 17.74
N THR A 230 -15.18 17.97 17.27
CA THR A 230 -15.03 19.06 16.29
C THR A 230 -15.49 18.61 14.91
N TYR A 231 -15.25 17.35 14.55
CA TYR A 231 -15.67 16.77 13.29
C TYR A 231 -17.20 16.61 13.19
N GLY A 232 -17.89 16.55 14.33
CA GLY A 232 -19.36 16.51 14.44
C GLY A 232 -19.93 15.17 14.87
N SER A 233 -19.15 14.36 15.60
CA SER A 233 -19.57 13.07 16.17
C SER A 233 -19.03 12.92 17.60
N THR A 234 -19.30 11.80 18.25
CA THR A 234 -18.87 11.46 19.61
C THR A 234 -18.22 10.08 19.63
N PRO A 235 -17.38 9.74 20.63
CA PRO A 235 -16.87 8.38 20.79
C PRO A 235 -17.98 7.33 20.86
N GLU A 236 -19.11 7.67 21.46
CA GLU A 236 -20.27 6.79 21.57
C GLU A 236 -20.92 6.54 20.19
N GLU A 237 -21.08 7.57 19.36
CA GLU A 237 -21.55 7.44 17.97
C GLU A 237 -20.52 6.71 17.10
N PHE A 238 -19.23 6.93 17.34
CA PHE A 238 -18.13 6.23 16.66
C PHE A 238 -18.24 4.72 16.88
N LEU A 239 -18.43 4.27 18.12
CA LEU A 239 -18.64 2.87 18.46
C LEU A 239 -19.98 2.34 17.90
N ALA A 240 -21.03 3.17 17.87
CA ALA A 240 -22.33 2.82 17.32
C ALA A 240 -22.35 2.70 15.78
N ALA A 241 -21.26 3.04 15.09
CA ALA A 241 -21.10 2.80 13.65
C ALA A 241 -21.00 1.30 13.30
N ALA A 242 -20.78 0.45 14.30
CA ALA A 242 -20.72 -0.99 14.13
C ALA A 242 -21.98 -1.55 13.46
N ARG A 243 -21.77 -2.29 12.36
CA ARG A 243 -22.83 -2.94 11.60
C ARG A 243 -22.98 -4.39 12.02
N ARG A 244 -24.17 -4.94 11.78
CA ARG A 244 -24.35 -6.38 11.97
C ARG A 244 -23.61 -7.14 10.86
N PRO A 245 -22.98 -8.29 11.17
CA PRO A 245 -22.23 -9.07 10.19
C PRO A 245 -23.05 -9.50 8.96
N ASP A 246 -24.37 -9.69 9.11
CA ASP A 246 -25.28 -10.07 8.02
C ASP A 246 -25.57 -8.94 7.01
N GLU A 247 -25.14 -7.71 7.27
CA GLU A 247 -25.38 -6.60 6.34
C GLU A 247 -24.30 -6.45 5.25
N ILE A 248 -23.12 -7.05 5.45
CA ILE A 248 -21.96 -6.97 4.56
C ILE A 248 -21.68 -8.38 4.05
N GLY A 249 -22.00 -8.65 2.79
CA GLY A 249 -21.81 -9.98 2.21
C GLY A 249 -20.39 -10.21 1.68
N PHE A 250 -19.74 -9.16 1.21
CA PHE A 250 -18.39 -9.21 0.66
C PHE A 250 -17.74 -7.83 0.69
N TYR A 251 -16.43 -7.74 0.95
CA TYR A 251 -15.67 -6.50 0.79
C TYR A 251 -14.57 -6.64 -0.27
N THR A 252 -14.42 -5.65 -1.15
CA THR A 252 -13.25 -5.59 -2.02
C THR A 252 -12.64 -4.20 -2.13
N GLU A 253 -11.32 -4.16 -2.18
CA GLU A 253 -10.56 -2.92 -2.27
C GLU A 253 -9.54 -2.97 -3.40
N LEU A 254 -9.59 -1.94 -4.25
CA LEU A 254 -8.56 -1.68 -5.22
C LEU A 254 -7.58 -0.68 -4.63
N HIS A 255 -6.30 -0.97 -4.75
CA HIS A 255 -5.26 -0.12 -4.19
C HIS A 255 -4.04 -0.04 -5.10
N ILE A 256 -3.17 0.94 -4.90
CA ILE A 256 -1.83 0.90 -5.49
C ILE A 256 -0.98 -0.15 -4.74
N GLU A 257 -0.01 -0.76 -5.43
CA GLU A 257 0.87 -1.77 -4.85
C GLU A 257 1.71 -1.24 -3.67
N GLN A 258 2.11 0.04 -3.75
CA GLN A 258 3.12 0.64 -2.87
C GLN A 258 4.47 -0.09 -2.91
N GLY A 259 4.68 -0.88 -3.97
CA GLY A 259 5.79 -1.81 -4.16
C GLY A 259 6.28 -1.83 -5.60
N LYS A 260 7.32 -2.63 -5.85
CA LYS A 260 8.02 -2.67 -7.15
C LYS A 260 7.74 -3.94 -7.93
N LEU A 261 7.01 -4.91 -7.38
CA LEU A 261 6.88 -6.24 -7.95
C LEU A 261 6.10 -6.20 -9.27
N LEU A 262 5.00 -5.45 -9.36
CA LEU A 262 4.24 -5.30 -10.60
C LEU A 262 5.02 -4.52 -11.65
N GLU A 263 5.75 -3.47 -11.25
CA GLU A 263 6.62 -2.72 -12.17
C GLU A 263 7.76 -3.59 -12.71
N GLN A 264 8.38 -4.40 -11.85
CA GLN A 264 9.45 -5.33 -12.24
C GLN A 264 8.94 -6.46 -13.16
N ALA A 265 7.70 -6.90 -12.96
CA ALA A 265 7.04 -7.89 -13.79
C ALA A 265 6.44 -7.31 -15.08
N ASP A 266 6.43 -5.99 -15.22
CA ASP A 266 5.73 -5.27 -16.29
C ASP A 266 4.23 -5.63 -16.38
N LEU A 267 3.58 -5.80 -15.23
CA LEU A 267 2.14 -6.09 -15.12
C LEU A 267 1.35 -4.88 -14.58
N PRO A 268 0.21 -4.50 -15.18
CA PRO A 268 -0.55 -3.32 -14.77
C PRO A 268 -1.24 -3.50 -13.42
N ALA A 269 -1.52 -4.75 -13.04
CA ALA A 269 -2.24 -5.10 -11.83
C ALA A 269 -1.81 -6.47 -11.28
N GLY A 270 -2.18 -6.76 -10.04
CA GLY A 270 -1.96 -8.05 -9.39
C GLY A 270 -3.03 -8.39 -8.35
N ILE A 271 -3.04 -9.67 -7.97
CA ILE A 271 -3.99 -10.28 -7.04
C ILE A 271 -3.35 -10.33 -5.66
N VAL A 272 -3.95 -9.67 -4.68
CA VAL A 272 -3.46 -9.74 -3.30
C VAL A 272 -3.81 -11.09 -2.69
N LYS A 273 -2.80 -11.82 -2.20
CA LYS A 273 -2.97 -13.11 -1.52
C LYS A 273 -3.53 -12.98 -0.11
N GLY A 274 -3.31 -11.81 0.49
CA GLY A 274 -3.64 -11.48 1.86
C GLY A 274 -2.84 -10.26 2.31
N ILE A 275 -3.27 -9.71 3.42
CA ILE A 275 -2.56 -8.66 4.15
C ILE A 275 -1.75 -9.32 5.24
N ALA A 276 -0.45 -9.02 5.28
CA ALA A 276 0.45 -9.60 6.27
C ALA A 276 0.10 -9.13 7.68
N GLY A 277 0.12 -10.06 8.62
CA GLY A 277 0.02 -9.75 10.04
C GLY A 277 1.30 -9.09 10.51
N LEU A 278 1.18 -8.11 11.39
CA LEU A 278 2.28 -7.31 11.91
C LEU A 278 2.58 -7.70 13.37
N ALA A 279 3.84 -7.78 13.72
CA ALA A 279 4.32 -7.77 15.10
C ALA A 279 5.44 -6.74 15.26
N GLY A 280 5.21 -5.74 16.10
CA GLY A 280 6.20 -4.73 16.46
C GLY A 280 6.89 -5.10 17.77
N LEU A 281 8.21 -5.07 17.80
CA LEU A 281 9.01 -5.21 19.02
C LEU A 281 9.79 -3.93 19.30
N HIS A 282 9.92 -3.58 20.58
CA HIS A 282 10.85 -2.59 21.08
C HIS A 282 11.88 -3.28 21.95
N ILE A 283 13.16 -3.06 21.65
CA ILE A 283 14.28 -3.75 22.28
C ILE A 283 15.26 -2.71 22.81
N VAL A 284 15.66 -2.87 24.06
CA VAL A 284 16.63 -2.01 24.74
C VAL A 284 17.81 -2.84 25.21
N PHE A 285 18.99 -2.59 24.64
CA PHE A 285 20.26 -3.10 25.12
C PHE A 285 20.89 -2.08 26.08
N ARG A 286 21.32 -2.52 27.26
CA ARG A 286 22.02 -1.68 28.25
C ARG A 286 23.38 -2.27 28.57
N GLY A 287 24.37 -1.41 28.57
CA GLY A 287 25.74 -1.74 28.95
C GLY A 287 26.31 -0.66 29.86
N GLU A 288 27.60 -0.42 29.74
CA GLU A 288 28.31 0.53 30.59
C GLU A 288 28.92 1.66 29.76
N ALA A 289 28.47 2.90 30.02
CA ALA A 289 29.04 4.06 29.38
C ALA A 289 30.47 4.31 29.86
N GLY A 290 31.37 4.65 28.96
CA GLY A 290 32.79 4.84 29.28
C GLY A 290 33.55 5.68 28.26
N HIS A 291 34.76 6.11 28.60
CA HIS A 291 35.60 6.89 27.68
C HIS A 291 36.24 5.95 26.65
N ALA A 292 35.95 6.16 25.36
CA ALA A 292 36.34 5.23 24.30
C ALA A 292 37.86 4.98 24.20
N GLY A 293 38.69 5.96 24.60
CA GLY A 293 40.15 5.81 24.60
C GLY A 293 40.77 5.26 25.89
N ASN A 294 40.06 5.34 27.03
CA ASN A 294 40.65 5.01 28.34
C ASN A 294 40.07 3.72 28.94
N THR A 295 38.90 3.29 28.49
CA THR A 295 38.35 1.97 28.83
C THR A 295 39.03 0.92 27.93
N PRO A 296 39.72 -0.10 28.46
CA PRO A 296 40.26 -1.20 27.65
C PRO A 296 39.16 -1.92 26.87
N MET A 297 39.49 -2.69 25.82
CA MET A 297 38.49 -3.49 25.09
C MET A 297 37.99 -4.70 25.91
N ILE A 298 38.89 -5.31 26.68
CA ILE A 298 38.55 -6.43 27.58
C ILE A 298 37.63 -5.89 28.69
N GLY A 299 36.50 -6.58 28.91
CA GLY A 299 35.54 -6.24 29.96
C GLY A 299 34.59 -5.10 29.62
N ARG A 300 34.57 -4.59 28.37
CA ARG A 300 33.52 -3.66 27.95
C ARG A 300 32.17 -4.37 27.87
N ARG A 301 31.14 -3.68 28.35
CA ARG A 301 29.73 -4.02 28.13
C ARG A 301 29.18 -3.02 27.12
N ASP A 302 29.43 -3.28 25.84
CA ASP A 302 29.16 -2.32 24.77
C ASP A 302 27.83 -2.65 24.06
N PRO A 303 26.73 -1.93 24.37
CA PRO A 303 25.40 -2.26 23.86
C PRO A 303 25.25 -1.96 22.36
N ILE A 304 26.08 -1.08 21.76
CA ILE A 304 26.01 -0.85 20.31
C ILE A 304 26.64 -1.99 19.52
N VAL A 305 27.61 -2.71 20.11
CA VAL A 305 28.15 -3.93 19.51
C VAL A 305 27.11 -5.05 19.53
N ALA A 306 26.39 -5.21 20.64
CA ALA A 306 25.28 -6.16 20.75
C ALA A 306 24.17 -5.85 19.73
N ALA A 307 23.72 -4.59 19.69
CA ALA A 307 22.70 -4.14 18.75
C ALA A 307 23.15 -4.27 17.29
N GLY A 308 24.42 -3.97 16.97
CA GLY A 308 24.95 -4.10 15.61
C GLY A 308 24.96 -5.55 15.10
N ARG A 309 25.33 -6.50 15.97
CA ARG A 309 25.23 -7.95 15.65
C ARG A 309 23.78 -8.37 15.46
N PHE A 310 22.92 -7.97 16.38
CA PHE A 310 21.49 -8.24 16.31
C PHE A 310 20.87 -7.74 14.99
N VAL A 311 21.16 -6.50 14.57
CA VAL A 311 20.66 -5.92 13.31
C VAL A 311 21.08 -6.75 12.10
N HIS A 312 22.34 -7.22 12.09
CA HIS A 312 22.82 -8.09 11.01
C HIS A 312 22.06 -9.42 11.00
N ASP A 313 21.99 -10.10 12.14
CA ASP A 313 21.42 -11.44 12.25
C ASP A 313 19.91 -11.44 11.97
N VAL A 314 19.17 -10.43 12.43
CA VAL A 314 17.72 -10.30 12.13
C VAL A 314 17.44 -10.24 10.64
N SER A 315 18.31 -9.61 9.84
CA SER A 315 18.09 -9.48 8.40
C SER A 315 18.11 -10.83 7.66
N THR A 316 18.68 -11.88 8.25
CA THR A 316 18.79 -13.21 7.63
C THR A 316 17.65 -14.16 8.05
N LEU A 317 17.04 -13.92 9.22
CA LEU A 317 16.01 -14.79 9.80
C LEU A 317 14.78 -15.04 8.91
N PRO A 318 14.22 -14.04 8.17
CA PRO A 318 12.97 -14.26 7.45
C PRO A 318 13.06 -15.36 6.41
N SER A 319 14.20 -15.48 5.74
CA SER A 319 14.44 -16.53 4.73
C SER A 319 14.41 -17.97 5.29
N GLU A 320 14.55 -18.12 6.62
CA GLU A 320 14.43 -19.41 7.29
C GLU A 320 12.97 -19.78 7.63
N ILE A 321 12.06 -18.81 7.60
CA ILE A 321 10.65 -18.96 7.99
C ILE A 321 9.78 -19.19 6.76
N GLY A 322 9.94 -18.38 5.72
CA GLY A 322 9.22 -18.52 4.47
C GLY A 322 9.37 -17.32 3.55
N ASP A 323 8.92 -17.49 2.30
CA ASP A 323 9.08 -16.48 1.24
C ASP A 323 8.28 -15.18 1.48
N THR A 324 7.30 -15.21 2.40
CA THR A 324 6.44 -14.08 2.78
C THR A 324 6.87 -13.40 4.08
N ALA A 325 7.86 -13.97 4.77
CA ALA A 325 8.34 -13.44 6.03
C ALA A 325 9.25 -12.24 5.78
N VAL A 326 9.09 -11.20 6.58
CA VAL A 326 10.02 -10.05 6.62
C VAL A 326 10.26 -9.61 8.06
N ALA A 327 11.48 -9.13 8.34
CA ALA A 327 11.84 -8.51 9.61
C ALA A 327 12.77 -7.33 9.36
N THR A 328 12.42 -6.15 9.88
CA THR A 328 13.13 -4.89 9.61
C THR A 328 13.41 -4.14 10.90
N VAL A 329 14.68 -3.77 11.11
CA VAL A 329 15.04 -2.78 12.14
C VAL A 329 15.02 -1.38 11.50
N GLY A 330 13.92 -0.65 11.71
CA GLY A 330 13.69 0.65 11.08
C GLY A 330 14.17 1.86 11.89
N LYS A 331 14.33 1.71 13.21
CA LYS A 331 14.70 2.80 14.13
C LYS A 331 15.73 2.31 15.13
N LEU A 332 16.78 3.12 15.34
CA LEU A 332 17.83 2.87 16.31
C LEU A 332 18.23 4.19 16.98
N THR A 333 18.24 4.21 18.31
CA THR A 333 18.62 5.36 19.15
C THR A 333 19.74 4.95 20.08
N VAL A 334 20.89 5.63 19.99
CA VAL A 334 22.06 5.39 20.84
C VAL A 334 22.12 6.46 21.92
N SER A 335 22.51 6.09 23.15
CA SER A 335 22.71 7.04 24.24
C SER A 335 24.04 6.78 24.98
N PRO A 336 24.88 7.80 25.24
CA PRO A 336 24.67 9.23 24.97
C PRO A 336 25.01 9.67 23.53
N ASN A 337 25.36 8.73 22.64
CA ASN A 337 25.69 8.99 21.23
C ASN A 337 26.90 9.92 20.98
N GLY A 338 27.85 9.95 21.92
CA GLY A 338 29.11 10.67 21.74
C GLY A 338 30.12 9.85 20.95
N SER A 339 30.80 10.46 19.97
CA SER A 339 31.77 9.74 19.10
C SER A 339 32.98 9.16 19.84
N ASN A 340 33.30 9.67 21.03
CA ASN A 340 34.38 9.23 21.90
C ASN A 340 33.87 8.56 23.19
N VAL A 341 32.61 8.10 23.20
CA VAL A 341 31.96 7.49 24.37
C VAL A 341 31.44 6.11 23.99
N ILE A 342 31.76 5.11 24.80
CA ILE A 342 31.09 3.80 24.75
C ILE A 342 29.63 4.05 25.16
N PRO A 343 28.64 3.68 24.34
CA PRO A 343 27.24 3.88 24.70
C PRO A 343 26.85 3.13 25.97
N GLY A 344 25.96 3.73 26.77
CA GLY A 344 25.35 3.04 27.91
C GLY A 344 24.06 2.31 27.53
N GLN A 345 23.41 2.74 26.44
CA GLN A 345 22.12 2.19 26.01
C GLN A 345 21.93 2.32 24.50
N VAL A 346 21.30 1.31 23.90
CA VAL A 346 20.76 1.35 22.54
C VAL A 346 19.32 0.87 22.56
N GLU A 347 18.41 1.67 22.00
CA GLU A 347 17.00 1.34 21.82
C GLU A 347 16.72 1.16 20.34
N LEU A 348 15.96 0.13 19.97
CA LEU A 348 15.57 -0.11 18.59
C LEU A 348 14.16 -0.69 18.48
N THR A 349 13.59 -0.61 17.29
CA THR A 349 12.31 -1.27 16.97
C THR A 349 12.47 -2.27 15.84
N VAL A 350 11.79 -3.41 15.96
CA VAL A 350 11.72 -4.44 14.91
C VAL A 350 10.28 -4.53 14.41
N ASP A 351 10.11 -4.42 13.10
CA ASP A 351 8.86 -4.64 12.38
C ASP A 351 8.92 -6.03 11.74
N ILE A 352 8.00 -6.93 12.12
CA ILE A 352 7.97 -8.32 11.67
C ILE A 352 6.63 -8.58 11.00
N ARG A 353 6.63 -9.11 9.76
CA ARG A 353 5.39 -9.41 9.02
C ARG A 353 5.43 -10.78 8.35
N ASP A 354 4.27 -11.42 8.27
CA ASP A 354 4.03 -12.63 7.45
C ASP A 354 2.53 -12.77 7.14
N LEU A 355 2.18 -13.46 6.05
CA LEU A 355 0.79 -13.84 5.73
C LEU A 355 0.27 -14.98 6.64
N ASP A 356 1.18 -15.73 7.24
CA ASP A 356 0.86 -16.86 8.12
C ASP A 356 1.18 -16.48 9.58
N LYS A 357 0.17 -16.60 10.44
CA LYS A 357 0.26 -16.14 11.84
C LYS A 357 1.29 -16.96 12.62
N GLU A 358 1.28 -18.27 12.44
CA GLU A 358 2.18 -19.20 13.10
C GLU A 358 3.63 -18.96 12.68
N LYS A 359 3.87 -18.67 11.40
CA LYS A 359 5.18 -18.28 10.88
C LYS A 359 5.65 -16.93 11.40
N ARG A 360 4.77 -15.91 11.40
CA ARG A 360 5.05 -14.60 12.02
C ARG A 360 5.47 -14.79 13.48
N ASP A 361 4.71 -15.57 14.24
CA ASP A 361 4.97 -15.80 15.66
C ASP A 361 6.27 -16.58 15.88
N ALA A 362 6.57 -17.56 15.03
CA ALA A 362 7.86 -18.24 15.03
C ALA A 362 9.04 -17.28 14.73
N LEU A 363 8.87 -16.35 13.79
CA LEU A 363 9.87 -15.32 13.51
C LEU A 363 10.05 -14.36 14.70
N VAL A 364 8.97 -13.95 15.36
CA VAL A 364 9.02 -13.16 16.60
C VAL A 364 9.85 -13.86 17.67
N LEU A 365 9.64 -15.17 17.87
CA LEU A 365 10.42 -15.96 18.81
C LEU A 365 11.91 -15.98 18.44
N LYS A 366 12.25 -16.28 17.17
CA LYS A 366 13.64 -16.25 16.70
C LYS A 366 14.31 -14.89 16.87
N VAL A 367 13.58 -13.79 16.63
CA VAL A 367 14.08 -12.43 16.84
C VAL A 367 14.39 -12.19 18.31
N ARG A 368 13.51 -12.61 19.22
CA ARG A 368 13.73 -12.50 20.68
C ARG A 368 14.97 -13.29 21.12
N GLU A 369 15.05 -14.56 20.72
CA GLU A 369 16.19 -15.43 21.02
C GLU A 369 17.52 -14.85 20.48
N THR A 370 17.49 -14.27 19.28
CA THR A 370 18.65 -13.60 18.67
C THR A 370 19.07 -12.37 19.49
N ALA A 371 18.11 -11.58 19.95
CA ALA A 371 18.40 -10.40 20.76
C ALA A 371 19.03 -10.78 22.11
N GLU A 372 18.47 -11.79 22.79
CA GLU A 372 18.99 -12.32 24.05
C GLU A 372 20.42 -12.86 23.89
N ARG A 373 20.69 -13.66 22.85
CA ARG A 373 22.04 -14.15 22.53
C ARG A 373 23.03 -13.01 22.29
N CYS A 374 22.66 -12.00 21.50
CA CYS A 374 23.55 -10.87 21.21
C CYS A 374 23.87 -10.04 22.47
N ALA A 375 22.92 -9.94 23.40
CA ALA A 375 23.15 -9.27 24.69
C ALA A 375 24.11 -10.09 25.58
N GLU A 376 23.91 -11.41 25.67
CA GLU A 376 24.77 -12.32 26.44
C GLU A 376 26.22 -12.30 25.92
N GLU A 377 26.42 -12.34 24.60
CA GLU A 377 27.77 -12.27 23.98
C GLU A 377 28.55 -10.98 24.32
N GLN A 378 27.88 -9.93 24.81
CA GLN A 378 28.48 -8.64 25.15
C GLN A 378 28.34 -8.27 26.64
N ASP A 379 27.92 -9.21 27.50
CA ASP A 379 27.62 -8.94 28.91
C ASP A 379 26.68 -7.72 29.10
N ALA A 380 25.74 -7.53 28.16
CA ALA A 380 24.76 -6.45 28.17
C ALA A 380 23.44 -6.95 28.77
N GLU A 381 22.72 -6.06 29.44
CA GLU A 381 21.33 -6.30 29.84
C GLU A 381 20.40 -6.05 28.65
N ILE A 382 19.26 -6.75 28.62
CA ILE A 382 18.24 -6.59 27.58
C ILE A 382 16.85 -6.45 28.17
N ALA A 383 16.03 -5.59 27.56
CA ALA A 383 14.59 -5.55 27.78
C ALA A 383 13.87 -5.59 26.43
N ILE A 384 12.86 -6.46 26.31
CA ILE A 384 12.06 -6.61 25.09
C ILE A 384 10.58 -6.41 25.43
N SER A 385 9.93 -5.47 24.77
CA SER A 385 8.48 -5.22 24.88
C SER A 385 7.81 -5.38 23.52
N GLN A 386 6.64 -6.01 23.50
CA GLN A 386 5.81 -6.07 22.29
C GLN A 386 5.00 -4.78 22.16
N LEU A 387 5.15 -4.10 21.02
CA LEU A 387 4.43 -2.87 20.71
C LEU A 387 3.08 -3.15 20.07
N SER A 388 3.01 -4.15 19.19
CA SER A 388 1.81 -4.49 18.44
C SER A 388 1.75 -5.99 18.10
N SER A 389 0.54 -6.49 17.88
CA SER A 389 0.26 -7.80 17.30
C SER A 389 -1.04 -7.72 16.53
N VAL A 390 -0.96 -7.77 15.21
CA VAL A 390 -2.12 -7.73 14.31
C VAL A 390 -2.10 -8.99 13.47
N ASP A 391 -3.18 -9.75 13.54
CA ASP A 391 -3.29 -11.01 12.80
C ASP A 391 -3.40 -10.78 11.28
N PRO A 392 -2.85 -11.71 10.47
CA PRO A 392 -2.95 -11.61 9.03
C PRO A 392 -4.40 -11.74 8.56
N ALA A 393 -4.71 -11.12 7.43
CA ALA A 393 -6.00 -11.25 6.76
C ALA A 393 -5.80 -11.93 5.40
N PRO A 394 -5.93 -13.27 5.32
CA PRO A 394 -5.76 -13.99 4.06
C PRO A 394 -6.95 -13.82 3.12
N VAL A 395 -6.68 -13.79 1.82
CA VAL A 395 -7.72 -13.95 0.78
C VAL A 395 -7.88 -15.44 0.50
N SER A 396 -9.10 -15.96 0.55
CA SER A 396 -9.35 -17.40 0.37
C SER A 396 -8.98 -17.87 -1.03
N ASP A 397 -8.58 -19.14 -1.16
CA ASP A 397 -8.20 -19.74 -2.45
C ASP A 397 -9.31 -19.61 -3.51
N GLU A 398 -10.57 -19.79 -3.11
CA GLU A 398 -11.72 -19.64 -4.01
C GLU A 398 -11.84 -18.22 -4.58
N ILE A 399 -11.58 -17.20 -3.76
CA ILE A 399 -11.61 -15.80 -4.19
C ILE A 399 -10.42 -15.50 -5.10
N ARG A 400 -9.24 -16.05 -4.79
CA ARG A 400 -8.05 -15.91 -5.64
C ARG A 400 -8.22 -16.59 -6.98
N ASP A 401 -8.83 -17.77 -7.03
CA ASP A 401 -9.20 -18.45 -8.27
C ASP A 401 -10.14 -17.61 -9.12
N GLU A 402 -11.14 -17.00 -8.50
CA GLU A 402 -12.06 -16.11 -9.20
C GLU A 402 -11.35 -14.88 -9.80
N LEU A 403 -10.43 -14.27 -9.06
CA LEU A 403 -9.62 -13.16 -9.57
C LEU A 403 -8.68 -13.62 -10.69
N ARG A 404 -8.06 -14.81 -10.59
CA ARG A 404 -7.23 -15.37 -11.66
C ARG A 404 -8.01 -15.46 -12.96
N ASP A 405 -9.24 -15.96 -12.91
CA ASP A 405 -10.10 -16.04 -14.08
C ASP A 405 -10.44 -14.66 -14.65
N VAL A 406 -10.75 -13.68 -13.80
CA VAL A 406 -11.03 -12.29 -14.21
C VAL A 406 -9.82 -11.65 -14.90
N PHE A 407 -8.62 -11.85 -14.34
CA PHE A 407 -7.37 -11.36 -14.95
C PHE A 407 -7.14 -11.97 -16.33
N MET A 408 -7.31 -13.29 -16.46
CA MET A 408 -7.17 -13.98 -17.75
C MET A 408 -8.20 -13.51 -18.79
N GLU A 409 -9.45 -13.25 -18.38
CA GLU A 409 -10.50 -12.71 -19.26
C GLU A 409 -10.19 -11.31 -19.79
N GLU A 410 -9.53 -10.48 -18.98
CA GLU A 410 -9.06 -9.15 -19.39
C GLU A 410 -7.68 -9.17 -20.09
N GLY A 411 -7.12 -10.36 -20.33
CA GLY A 411 -5.86 -10.54 -21.05
C GLY A 411 -4.63 -10.14 -20.24
N ILE A 412 -4.72 -10.15 -18.91
CA ILE A 412 -3.64 -9.81 -17.99
C ILE A 412 -3.13 -11.11 -17.34
N GLU A 413 -1.81 -11.33 -17.37
CA GLU A 413 -1.20 -12.47 -16.68
C GLU A 413 -1.42 -12.33 -15.16
N PRO A 414 -2.05 -13.32 -14.48
CA PRO A 414 -2.27 -13.23 -13.05
C PRO A 414 -0.95 -13.32 -12.28
N MET A 415 -0.63 -12.27 -11.52
CA MET A 415 0.46 -12.29 -10.54
C MET A 415 -0.12 -12.12 -9.14
N GLU A 416 0.24 -13.05 -8.26
CA GLU A 416 -0.21 -13.01 -6.88
C GLU A 416 0.90 -12.53 -5.93
N LEU A 417 0.59 -11.52 -5.12
CA LEU A 417 1.53 -10.86 -4.21
C LEU A 417 0.91 -10.63 -2.83
N MET A 418 1.74 -10.47 -1.80
CA MET A 418 1.27 -10.06 -0.48
C MET A 418 1.06 -8.55 -0.44
N SER A 419 0.06 -8.08 0.31
CA SER A 419 0.15 -6.72 0.82
C SER A 419 1.02 -6.72 2.08
N GLY A 420 2.11 -5.96 2.01
CA GLY A 420 2.94 -5.69 3.18
C GLY A 420 2.30 -4.67 4.11
N ALA A 421 1.54 -3.70 3.57
CA ALA A 421 0.89 -2.63 4.32
C ALA A 421 -0.46 -3.06 4.91
N GLY A 422 -0.90 -2.35 5.96
CA GLY A 422 -2.28 -2.47 6.42
C GLY A 422 -3.21 -1.81 5.42
N HIS A 423 -4.46 -2.29 5.35
CA HIS A 423 -5.55 -1.67 4.60
C HIS A 423 -6.86 -1.94 5.32
N ASP A 424 -7.88 -1.12 5.08
CA ASP A 424 -9.23 -1.32 5.61
C ASP A 424 -9.77 -2.74 5.36
N ALA A 425 -9.43 -3.34 4.21
CA ALA A 425 -9.79 -4.70 3.84
C ALA A 425 -9.50 -5.75 4.92
N MET A 426 -8.47 -5.56 5.76
CA MET A 426 -8.12 -6.53 6.80
C MET A 426 -9.21 -6.70 7.87
N ASN A 427 -10.12 -5.73 7.95
CA ASN A 427 -11.23 -5.77 8.90
C ASN A 427 -12.41 -6.59 8.39
N PHE A 428 -12.41 -7.06 7.14
CA PHE A 428 -13.53 -7.76 6.52
C PHE A 428 -13.19 -9.23 6.23
N ALA A 429 -14.21 -10.08 6.32
CA ALA A 429 -14.16 -11.46 5.86
C ALA A 429 -15.59 -11.89 5.43
N PRO A 430 -15.80 -12.35 4.19
CA PRO A 430 -14.82 -12.51 3.11
C PRO A 430 -14.35 -11.18 2.51
N MET A 431 -13.12 -11.16 1.99
CA MET A 431 -12.54 -9.99 1.32
C MET A 431 -11.67 -10.34 0.10
N ALA A 432 -11.45 -9.36 -0.77
CA ALA A 432 -10.51 -9.41 -1.88
C ALA A 432 -9.79 -8.08 -2.07
N MET A 433 -8.54 -8.10 -2.55
CA MET A 433 -7.87 -6.89 -3.01
C MET A 433 -7.20 -7.05 -4.37
N ILE A 434 -7.22 -5.96 -5.13
CA ILE A 434 -6.56 -5.83 -6.43
C ILE A 434 -5.54 -4.70 -6.31
N PHE A 435 -4.28 -5.00 -6.60
CA PHE A 435 -3.24 -3.98 -6.70
C PHE A 435 -3.09 -3.49 -8.12
N VAL A 436 -2.80 -2.19 -8.29
CA VAL A 436 -2.29 -1.61 -9.53
C VAL A 436 -0.84 -1.20 -9.37
N ARG A 437 -0.09 -1.18 -10.47
CA ARG A 437 1.33 -0.87 -10.50
C ARG A 437 1.64 0.51 -9.89
N SER A 438 2.68 0.59 -9.06
CA SER A 438 3.25 1.86 -8.57
C SER A 438 4.57 2.18 -9.27
N GLN A 439 4.69 3.38 -9.84
CA GLN A 439 5.91 3.80 -10.53
C GLN A 439 7.08 3.90 -9.54
N GLY A 440 8.16 3.15 -9.81
CA GLY A 440 9.31 3.05 -8.92
C GLY A 440 9.01 2.42 -7.56
N GLY A 441 7.81 1.86 -7.35
CA GLY A 441 7.30 1.43 -6.05
C GLY A 441 7.39 2.50 -4.96
N ILE A 442 7.19 3.75 -5.35
CA ILE A 442 7.18 4.90 -4.43
C ILE A 442 5.75 5.09 -3.91
N SER A 443 5.60 5.20 -2.60
CA SER A 443 4.37 5.57 -1.92
C SER A 443 4.70 6.32 -0.62
N HIS A 444 3.69 6.89 0.06
CA HIS A 444 3.85 7.79 1.21
C HIS A 444 4.84 8.94 0.91
N ASN A 445 4.79 9.42 -0.33
CA ASN A 445 5.76 10.37 -0.88
C ASN A 445 5.10 11.19 -2.00
N PRO A 446 5.42 12.48 -2.16
CA PRO A 446 4.86 13.33 -3.22
C PRO A 446 5.14 12.83 -4.64
N ALA A 447 6.20 12.03 -4.82
CA ALA A 447 6.57 11.43 -6.09
C ALA A 447 5.79 10.15 -6.43
N GLU A 448 4.90 9.68 -5.55
CA GLU A 448 3.99 8.57 -5.82
C GLU A 448 3.21 8.81 -7.12
N TRP A 449 3.20 7.78 -7.97
CA TRP A 449 2.54 7.87 -9.26
C TRP A 449 2.10 6.51 -9.76
N THR A 450 0.90 6.46 -10.33
CA THR A 450 0.40 5.36 -11.15
C THR A 450 -0.13 5.92 -12.46
N ASP A 451 0.20 5.28 -13.58
CA ASP A 451 -0.24 5.72 -14.89
C ASP A 451 -1.75 5.47 -15.08
N LEU A 452 -2.43 6.37 -15.79
CA LEU A 452 -3.89 6.29 -15.93
C LEU A 452 -4.35 5.01 -16.65
N ASN A 453 -3.51 4.44 -17.53
CA ASN A 453 -3.80 3.15 -18.16
C ASN A 453 -3.93 2.03 -17.11
N ASP A 454 -3.02 1.97 -16.14
CA ASP A 454 -3.03 0.98 -15.06
C ASP A 454 -4.20 1.22 -14.10
N CYS A 455 -4.49 2.48 -13.75
CA CYS A 455 -5.67 2.85 -12.97
C CYS A 455 -6.96 2.33 -13.62
N VAL A 456 -7.15 2.60 -14.92
CA VAL A 456 -8.35 2.18 -15.65
C VAL A 456 -8.40 0.65 -15.78
N MET A 457 -7.26 -0.05 -15.91
CA MET A 457 -7.26 -1.52 -15.90
C MET A 457 -7.68 -2.07 -14.56
N GLY A 458 -7.24 -1.45 -13.47
CA GLY A 458 -7.75 -1.75 -12.14
C GLY A 458 -9.28 -1.63 -12.06
N VAL A 459 -9.87 -0.57 -12.61
CA VAL A 459 -11.35 -0.40 -12.64
C VAL A 459 -12.03 -1.55 -13.39
N HIS A 460 -11.53 -1.96 -14.56
CA HIS A 460 -12.11 -3.09 -15.31
C HIS A 460 -12.05 -4.39 -14.52
N LEU A 461 -10.93 -4.67 -13.87
CA LEU A 461 -10.76 -5.86 -13.03
C LEU A 461 -11.71 -5.83 -11.84
N LEU A 462 -11.80 -4.71 -11.13
CA LEU A 462 -12.72 -4.51 -10.01
C LEU A 462 -14.18 -4.71 -10.46
N LYS A 463 -14.59 -4.04 -11.53
CA LYS A 463 -15.95 -4.13 -12.10
C LYS A 463 -16.31 -5.57 -12.48
N ARG A 464 -15.43 -6.25 -13.21
CA ARG A 464 -15.65 -7.61 -13.69
C ARG A 464 -15.72 -8.61 -12.54
N PHE A 465 -14.85 -8.47 -11.55
CA PHE A 465 -14.86 -9.28 -10.33
C PHE A 465 -16.15 -9.04 -9.52
N ALA A 466 -16.54 -7.77 -9.34
CA ALA A 466 -17.77 -7.43 -8.63
C ALA A 466 -19.00 -8.05 -9.28
N GLU A 467 -19.16 -7.92 -10.60
CA GLU A 467 -20.28 -8.53 -11.35
C GLU A 467 -20.39 -10.04 -11.10
N ARG A 468 -19.25 -10.76 -11.17
CA ARG A 468 -19.22 -12.21 -10.95
C ARG A 468 -19.52 -12.58 -9.50
N ARG A 469 -18.94 -11.86 -8.53
CA ARG A 469 -19.11 -12.15 -7.12
C ARG A 469 -20.54 -11.87 -6.66
N MET A 470 -21.14 -10.78 -7.14
CA MET A 470 -22.53 -10.42 -6.85
C MET A 470 -23.53 -11.46 -7.36
N GLU A 471 -23.30 -12.07 -8.53
CA GLU A 471 -24.11 -13.19 -9.04
C GLU A 471 -24.07 -14.40 -8.11
N LYS A 472 -22.89 -14.74 -7.55
CA LYS A 472 -22.77 -15.80 -6.55
C LYS A 472 -23.49 -15.44 -5.25
N MET A 473 -23.37 -14.19 -4.79
CA MET A 473 -24.05 -13.69 -3.60
C MET A 473 -25.57 -13.75 -3.75
N ALA A 474 -26.10 -13.36 -4.91
CA ALA A 474 -27.53 -13.40 -5.20
C ALA A 474 -28.09 -14.83 -5.08
N ARG A 475 -27.39 -15.82 -5.68
CA ARG A 475 -27.78 -17.24 -5.59
C ARG A 475 -27.75 -17.77 -4.16
N ALA A 476 -26.75 -17.36 -3.38
CA ALA A 476 -26.64 -17.78 -1.98
C ALA A 476 -27.75 -17.19 -1.07
N ASN A 477 -28.43 -16.13 -1.49
CA ASN A 477 -29.56 -15.55 -0.76
C ASN A 477 -30.92 -16.21 -1.12
N GLU A 478 -30.98 -17.02 -2.18
CA GLU A 478 -32.18 -17.73 -2.60
C GLU A 478 -32.33 -19.11 -1.92
N ASP A 479 -31.22 -19.68 -1.45
CA ASP A 479 -31.13 -20.94 -0.69
C ASP A 479 -31.28 -20.72 0.84
#